data_AF-A0A255DSK7-F1
#
_entry.id   AF-A0A255DSK7-F1
#
_cell.length_a   1.000
_cell.length_b   1.000
_cell.length_c   1.000
_cell.angle_alpha   90.00
_cell.angle_beta   90.00
_cell.angle_gamma   90.00
#
_symmetry.space_group_name_H-M   'P 1'
#
loop_
_entity.id
_entity.type
_entity.pdbx_description
1 polymer ?
#
loop_
_entity_poly.entity_id
_entity_poly.type
_entity_poly.pdbx_seq_one_letter_code
_entity_poly.pdbx_strand_id
1 'polypeptide(L)'
;MAGLITSVTGNTLVVTQNNASATVGFSSATKVSEVTPAALTDVTVGSCVSVRPARGTAAGQDSSVTAASVLISAPRDGQCFTGGRQSAGSPSAQAPGGPSGHQGLRGTVTSVGGNTLAVTTSGGTSPTTVDLSDSTTYAKRAPASAQEIAQGKCVTARGNTDGGGTLQADMISLRPADNGSCPSMKH
;
A
#
# COMPACT_ATOMS: atom_id res chain seq x y z
N MET A 1 0.95 2.43 14.67
CA MET A 1 0.47 3.76 15.06
C MET A 1 0.25 4.61 13.81
N ALA A 2 -0.81 5.42 13.77
CA ALA A 2 -1.08 6.30 12.63
C ALA A 2 -1.65 7.64 13.08
N GLY A 3 -1.21 8.75 12.49
CA GLY A 3 -1.71 10.08 12.83
C GLY A 3 -0.97 11.18 12.09
N LEU A 4 -1.19 12.42 12.50
CA LEU A 4 -0.56 13.58 11.87
C LEU A 4 0.77 13.89 12.54
N ILE A 5 1.81 14.14 11.73
CA ILE A 5 3.11 14.58 12.23
C ILE A 5 2.97 16.02 12.69
N THR A 6 3.14 16.26 13.99
CA THR A 6 3.10 17.60 14.58
C THR A 6 4.48 18.22 14.75
N SER A 7 5.53 17.41 14.85
CA SER A 7 6.91 17.89 14.86
C SER A 7 7.88 16.75 14.50
N VAL A 8 9.07 17.11 14.01
CA VAL A 8 10.15 16.17 13.69
C VAL A 8 11.45 16.74 14.25
N THR A 9 12.13 15.95 15.08
CA THR A 9 13.36 16.36 15.76
C THR A 9 14.43 15.28 15.55
N GLY A 10 15.35 15.52 14.62
CA GLY A 10 16.43 14.58 14.31
C GLY A 10 15.90 13.21 13.85
N ASN A 11 15.98 12.22 14.73
CA ASN A 11 15.55 10.83 14.50
C ASN A 11 14.24 10.46 15.21
N THR A 12 13.53 11.45 15.77
CA THR A 12 12.21 11.24 16.36
C THR A 12 11.19 12.14 15.71
N LEU A 13 9.96 11.65 15.63
CA LEU A 13 8.81 12.40 15.15
C LEU A 13 7.68 12.27 16.17
N VAL A 14 6.91 13.34 16.34
CA VAL A 14 5.74 13.36 17.21
C VAL A 14 4.51 13.21 16.33
N VAL A 15 3.72 12.19 16.63
CA VAL A 15 2.47 11.89 15.94
C VAL A 15 1.31 12.19 16.87
N THR A 16 0.32 12.92 16.40
CA THR A 16 -0.92 13.12 17.13
C THR A 16 -2.03 12.26 16.52
N GLN A 17 -2.64 11.43 17.36
CA GLN A 17 -3.75 10.54 17.02
C GLN A 17 -4.86 10.72 18.07
N ASN A 18 -6.07 11.12 17.65
CA ASN A 18 -7.23 11.30 18.55
C ASN A 18 -6.93 12.15 19.80
N ASN A 19 -6.24 13.28 19.64
CA ASN A 19 -5.79 14.19 20.71
C ASN A 19 -4.72 13.62 21.66
N ALA A 20 -4.21 12.40 21.43
CA ALA A 20 -3.03 11.87 22.11
C ALA A 20 -1.80 12.06 21.23
N SER A 21 -0.69 12.53 21.82
CA SER A 21 0.59 12.63 21.12
C SER A 21 1.47 11.46 21.49
N ALA A 22 2.19 10.92 20.51
CA ALA A 22 3.07 9.78 20.68
C ALA A 22 4.39 10.02 19.94
N THR A 23 5.48 9.63 20.57
CA THR A 23 6.81 9.77 19.99
C THR A 23 7.17 8.50 19.23
N VAL A 24 7.65 8.68 18.00
CA VAL A 24 8.15 7.61 17.13
C VAL A 24 9.63 7.85 16.88
N GLY A 25 10.46 6.87 17.22
CA GLY A 25 11.86 6.83 16.82
C GLY A 25 12.02 6.16 15.46
N PHE A 26 12.93 6.67 14.63
CA PHE A 26 13.31 6.05 13.37
C PHE A 26 14.82 6.15 13.15
N SER A 27 15.37 5.17 12.44
CA SER A 27 16.80 5.04 12.17
C SER A 27 17.06 4.83 10.68
N SER A 28 18.32 4.69 10.28
CA SER A 28 18.69 4.32 8.91
C SER A 28 18.19 2.94 8.50
N ALA A 29 17.85 2.07 9.45
CA ALA A 29 17.22 0.77 9.18
C ALA A 29 15.71 0.88 8.89
N THR A 30 15.08 2.00 9.26
CA THR A 30 13.64 2.21 9.08
C THR A 30 13.29 2.30 7.61
N LYS A 31 12.37 1.46 7.15
CA LYS A 31 11.87 1.49 5.78
C LYS A 31 10.82 2.57 5.63
N VAL A 32 11.17 3.66 4.97
CA VAL A 32 10.26 4.76 4.68
C VAL A 32 9.65 4.59 3.29
N SER A 33 8.35 4.79 3.19
CA SER A 33 7.60 4.79 1.94
C SER A 33 6.56 5.89 2.00
N GLU A 34 6.19 6.44 0.86
CA GLU A 34 5.16 7.46 0.75
C GLU A 34 4.04 6.95 -0.14
N VAL A 35 2.81 7.11 0.32
CA VAL A 35 1.58 6.74 -0.37
C VAL A 35 0.81 8.01 -0.69
N THR A 36 0.78 8.36 -1.97
CA THR A 36 0.01 9.51 -2.47
C THR A 36 -1.28 9.03 -3.13
N PRO A 37 -2.35 9.84 -3.10
CA PRO A 37 -3.48 9.67 -4.03
C PRO A 37 -2.95 9.58 -5.46
N ALA A 38 -3.52 8.68 -6.24
CA ALA A 38 -3.20 8.52 -7.65
C ALA A 38 -4.48 8.47 -8.46
N ALA A 39 -4.37 8.44 -9.78
CA ALA A 39 -5.48 8.21 -10.68
C ALA A 39 -5.19 7.03 -11.63
N LEU A 40 -6.20 6.58 -12.34
CA LEU A 40 -6.03 5.60 -13.41
C LEU A 40 -5.02 6.08 -14.46
N THR A 41 -4.93 7.40 -14.69
CA THR A 41 -3.94 8.00 -15.61
C THR A 41 -2.48 7.82 -15.16
N ASP A 42 -2.23 7.55 -13.87
CA ASP A 42 -0.90 7.20 -13.36
C ASP A 42 -0.54 5.72 -13.61
N VAL A 43 -1.54 4.89 -13.93
CA VAL A 43 -1.35 3.46 -14.21
C VAL A 43 -0.78 3.34 -15.62
N THR A 44 0.49 2.97 -15.70
CA THR A 44 1.19 2.74 -16.97
C THR A 44 1.54 1.27 -17.12
N VAL A 45 1.59 0.80 -18.37
CA VAL A 45 2.08 -0.54 -18.70
C VAL A 45 3.51 -0.70 -18.17
N GLY A 46 3.78 -1.80 -17.48
CA GLY A 46 5.04 -2.06 -16.79
C GLY A 46 5.08 -1.63 -15.32
N SER A 47 4.09 -0.87 -14.84
CA SER A 47 3.98 -0.53 -13.42
C SER A 47 3.51 -1.73 -12.58
N CYS A 48 3.97 -1.80 -11.33
CA CYS A 48 3.51 -2.81 -10.39
C CYS A 48 2.21 -2.35 -9.74
N VAL A 49 1.20 -3.22 -9.72
CA VAL A 49 -0.08 -2.91 -9.10
C VAL A 49 -0.47 -4.01 -8.11
N SER A 50 -1.01 -3.60 -6.98
CA SER A 50 -1.69 -4.45 -6.02
C SER A 50 -3.14 -4.04 -6.00
N VAL A 51 -3.97 -4.83 -6.66
CA VAL A 51 -5.42 -4.69 -6.71
C VAL A 51 -6.03 -5.41 -5.53
N ARG A 52 -6.86 -4.73 -4.76
CA ARG A 52 -7.75 -5.38 -3.79
C ARG A 52 -9.14 -5.51 -4.40
N PRO A 53 -9.69 -6.72 -4.50
CA PRO A 53 -11.05 -6.93 -4.98
C PRO A 53 -12.08 -6.34 -4.00
N ALA A 54 -13.24 -5.96 -4.52
CA ALA A 54 -14.39 -5.65 -3.68
C ALA A 54 -14.89 -6.89 -2.93
N ARG A 55 -15.55 -6.70 -1.77
CA ARG A 55 -16.14 -7.82 -1.01
C ARG A 55 -17.18 -8.50 -1.90
N GLY A 56 -17.08 -9.82 -2.07
CA GLY A 56 -18.02 -10.63 -2.85
C GLY A 56 -17.59 -10.92 -4.29
N THR A 57 -16.56 -10.24 -4.82
CA THR A 57 -15.97 -10.59 -6.12
C THR A 57 -14.80 -11.56 -5.89
N ALA A 58 -15.13 -12.84 -5.74
CA ALA A 58 -14.14 -13.88 -5.98
C ALA A 58 -13.89 -13.96 -7.49
N ALA A 59 -12.66 -14.25 -7.91
CA ALA A 59 -12.39 -14.68 -9.26
C ALA A 59 -13.12 -16.02 -9.48
N GLY A 60 -14.39 -15.93 -9.90
CA GLY A 60 -15.11 -17.06 -10.47
C GLY A 60 -14.53 -17.40 -11.84
N GLN A 61 -14.93 -18.56 -12.38
CA GLN A 61 -14.49 -19.11 -13.67
C GLN A 61 -14.49 -18.14 -14.88
N ASP A 62 -15.08 -16.95 -14.77
CA ASP A 62 -15.08 -15.87 -15.76
C ASP A 62 -14.16 -14.69 -15.35
N SER A 63 -12.84 -14.91 -15.34
CA SER A 63 -11.68 -14.03 -15.64
C SER A 63 -11.63 -12.51 -15.27
N SER A 64 -12.64 -11.94 -14.62
CA SER A 64 -12.77 -10.53 -14.28
C SER A 64 -12.82 -10.34 -12.77
N VAL A 65 -12.04 -9.39 -12.26
CA VAL A 65 -12.00 -9.02 -10.83
C VAL A 65 -12.32 -7.54 -10.69
N THR A 66 -13.41 -7.18 -10.00
CA THR A 66 -13.71 -5.77 -9.72
C THR A 66 -12.81 -5.22 -8.62
N ALA A 67 -12.02 -4.19 -8.93
CA ALA A 67 -11.13 -3.54 -7.98
C ALA A 67 -11.88 -2.59 -7.04
N ALA A 68 -11.76 -2.78 -5.73
CA ALA A 68 -12.14 -1.76 -4.76
C ALA A 68 -11.01 -0.74 -4.53
N SER A 69 -9.76 -1.19 -4.59
CA SER A 69 -8.60 -0.29 -4.51
C SER A 69 -7.42 -0.81 -5.31
N VAL A 70 -6.69 0.10 -5.94
CA VAL A 70 -5.50 -0.19 -6.75
C VAL A 70 -4.33 0.57 -6.15
N LEU A 71 -3.31 -0.17 -5.73
CA LEU A 71 -2.08 0.39 -5.22
C LEU A 71 -0.95 0.22 -6.22
N ILE A 72 -0.55 1.33 -6.83
CA ILE A 72 0.51 1.43 -7.82
C ILE A 72 1.85 1.49 -7.07
N SER A 73 2.88 0.84 -7.58
CA SER A 73 4.23 0.88 -7.04
C SER A 73 5.23 0.80 -8.18
N ALA A 74 6.37 1.46 -8.01
CA ALA A 74 7.46 1.35 -8.98
C ALA A 74 8.06 -0.08 -8.93
N PRO A 75 8.40 -0.67 -10.09
CA PRO A 75 9.19 -1.90 -10.11
C PRO A 75 10.56 -1.67 -9.48
N ARG A 76 11.00 -2.63 -8.66
CA ARG A 76 12.38 -2.67 -8.15
C ARG A 76 13.17 -3.62 -9.04
N ASP A 77 14.27 -3.13 -9.61
CA ASP A 77 15.14 -3.93 -10.49
C ASP A 77 14.39 -4.56 -11.67
N GLY A 78 13.45 -3.80 -12.26
CA GLY A 78 12.62 -4.27 -13.38
C GLY A 78 11.60 -5.34 -13.00
N GLN A 79 11.45 -5.63 -11.71
CA GLN A 79 10.56 -6.67 -11.23
C GLN A 79 9.55 -6.13 -10.21
N CYS A 80 8.35 -6.67 -10.30
CA CYS A 80 7.28 -6.39 -9.36
C CYS A 80 7.28 -7.44 -8.25
N PHE A 81 7.38 -6.98 -7.00
CA PHE A 81 7.28 -7.82 -5.81
C PHE A 81 8.37 -8.91 -5.66
N THR A 82 9.57 -8.70 -6.23
CA THR A 82 10.72 -9.61 -6.04
C THR A 82 11.23 -9.61 -4.61
N GLY A 83 11.41 -10.81 -4.05
CA GLY A 83 12.05 -10.98 -2.74
C GLY A 83 11.24 -10.46 -1.55
N GLY A 84 10.00 -10.03 -1.74
CA GLY A 84 9.07 -9.98 -0.63
C GLY A 84 8.95 -11.41 -0.10
N ARG A 85 9.41 -11.66 1.13
CA ARG A 85 8.83 -12.76 1.91
C ARG A 85 7.34 -12.66 1.64
N GLN A 86 6.75 -13.70 1.06
CA GLN A 86 5.31 -13.90 1.13
C GLN A 86 4.96 -13.47 2.54
N SER A 87 4.28 -12.33 2.71
CA SER A 87 3.84 -11.95 4.04
C SER A 87 3.17 -13.22 4.53
N ALA A 88 3.59 -13.78 5.67
CA ALA A 88 2.81 -14.84 6.28
C ALA A 88 1.41 -14.22 6.45
N GLY A 89 0.47 -14.55 5.55
CA GLY A 89 -0.77 -13.79 5.30
C GLY A 89 -0.99 -13.16 3.91
N SER A 90 -0.15 -13.38 2.89
CA SER A 90 -0.42 -13.03 1.49
C SER A 90 0.05 -14.19 0.59
N PRO A 91 -0.87 -15.10 0.21
CA PRO A 91 -0.52 -16.15 -0.71
C PRO A 91 -0.29 -15.56 -2.09
N SER A 92 0.93 -15.74 -2.59
CA SER A 92 1.19 -15.90 -4.01
C SER A 92 0.26 -16.97 -4.60
N ALA A 93 -0.16 -16.74 -5.85
CA ALA A 93 -0.81 -17.66 -6.78
C ALA A 93 -1.08 -19.10 -6.28
N GLN A 94 -2.36 -19.49 -6.31
CA GLN A 94 -2.91 -20.85 -6.30
C GLN A 94 -2.22 -21.89 -5.40
N ALA A 95 -2.78 -22.10 -4.20
CA ALA A 95 -2.88 -23.45 -3.64
C ALA A 95 -4.28 -24.01 -4.02
N PRO A 96 -4.39 -25.18 -4.67
CA PRO A 96 -5.68 -25.82 -4.88
C PRO A 96 -6.21 -26.31 -3.52
N GLY A 97 -7.27 -25.69 -3.01
CA GLY A 97 -8.05 -26.24 -1.88
C GLY A 97 -8.12 -25.44 -0.56
N GLY A 98 -7.69 -24.17 -0.51
CA GLY A 98 -7.81 -23.35 0.70
C GLY A 98 -9.08 -22.48 0.72
N PRO A 99 -9.81 -22.36 1.85
CA PRO A 99 -11.07 -21.61 1.93
C PRO A 99 -10.90 -20.11 1.60
N SER A 100 -11.82 -19.62 0.78
CA SER A 100 -11.85 -18.33 0.09
C SER A 100 -11.88 -17.12 1.03
N GLY A 101 -10.72 -16.51 1.28
CA GLY A 101 -10.60 -15.29 2.09
C GLY A 101 -9.75 -14.21 1.42
N HIS A 102 -10.39 -13.18 0.86
CA HIS A 102 -9.88 -11.81 0.73
C HIS A 102 -8.47 -11.58 0.12
N GLN A 103 -8.04 -12.37 -0.86
CA GLN A 103 -6.69 -12.25 -1.41
C GLN A 103 -6.62 -11.17 -2.49
N GLY A 104 -5.82 -10.12 -2.25
CA GLY A 104 -5.56 -9.07 -3.24
C GLY A 104 -4.68 -9.58 -4.39
N LEU A 105 -5.06 -9.25 -5.63
CA LEU A 105 -4.31 -9.54 -6.84
C LEU A 105 -3.07 -8.63 -6.94
N ARG A 106 -1.89 -9.21 -7.10
CA ARG A 106 -0.62 -8.47 -7.24
C ARG A 106 0.09 -8.88 -8.51
N GLY A 107 0.48 -7.91 -9.33
CA GLY A 107 1.13 -8.18 -10.60
C GLY A 107 1.65 -6.93 -11.29
N THR A 108 2.03 -7.12 -12.54
CA THR A 108 2.47 -6.05 -13.45
C THR A 108 1.35 -5.74 -14.43
N VAL A 109 1.13 -4.45 -14.69
CA VAL A 109 0.16 -4.01 -15.70
C VAL A 109 0.73 -4.31 -17.08
N THR A 110 0.02 -5.10 -17.86
CA THR A 110 0.37 -5.41 -19.26
C THR A 110 -0.44 -4.60 -20.25
N SER A 111 -1.65 -4.19 -19.86
CA SER A 111 -2.50 -3.29 -20.66
C SER A 111 -3.45 -2.50 -19.75
N VAL A 112 -3.78 -1.29 -20.19
CA VAL A 112 -4.72 -0.38 -19.54
C VAL A 112 -5.83 -0.04 -20.54
N GLY A 113 -7.02 -0.56 -20.31
CA GLY A 113 -8.26 -0.15 -20.95
C GLY A 113 -9.01 0.85 -20.05
N GLY A 114 -9.83 1.72 -20.63
CA GLY A 114 -10.44 2.86 -19.92
C GLY A 114 -11.10 2.52 -18.58
N ASN A 115 -11.74 1.36 -18.45
CA ASN A 115 -12.28 0.85 -17.18
C ASN A 115 -11.78 -0.56 -16.84
N THR A 116 -10.74 -1.06 -17.52
CA THR A 116 -10.24 -2.43 -17.34
C THR A 116 -8.72 -2.46 -17.31
N LEU A 117 -8.12 -3.17 -16.36
CA LEU A 117 -6.67 -3.39 -16.32
C LEU A 117 -6.35 -4.84 -16.62
N ALA A 118 -5.43 -5.08 -17.54
CA ALA A 118 -4.83 -6.39 -17.70
C ALA A 118 -3.61 -6.46 -16.78
N VAL A 119 -3.67 -7.33 -15.77
CA VAL A 119 -2.61 -7.48 -14.77
C VAL A 119 -2.11 -8.92 -14.80
N THR A 120 -0.83 -9.09 -15.10
CA THR A 120 -0.17 -10.40 -15.04
C THR A 120 0.45 -10.56 -13.67
N THR A 121 -0.01 -11.55 -12.92
CA THR A 121 0.51 -11.84 -11.58
C THR A 121 1.93 -12.38 -11.65
N SER A 122 2.73 -12.13 -10.61
CA SER A 122 4.09 -12.68 -10.52
C SER A 122 4.04 -14.21 -10.44
N GLY A 123 4.43 -14.91 -11.50
CA GLY A 123 4.34 -16.36 -11.64
C GLY A 123 3.13 -16.87 -12.42
N GLY A 124 2.21 -15.98 -12.85
CA GLY A 124 1.12 -16.29 -13.76
C GLY A 124 1.54 -16.09 -15.22
N THR A 125 1.11 -16.99 -16.10
CA THR A 125 1.32 -16.88 -17.56
C THR A 125 0.21 -16.10 -18.27
N SER A 126 -0.96 -15.96 -17.64
CA SER A 126 -2.12 -15.29 -18.23
C SER A 126 -2.44 -13.98 -17.51
N PRO A 127 -2.70 -12.88 -18.25
CA PRO A 127 -3.19 -11.65 -17.66
C PRO A 127 -4.60 -11.87 -17.08
N THR A 128 -4.84 -11.35 -15.89
CA THR A 128 -6.17 -11.26 -15.30
C THR A 128 -6.78 -9.91 -15.64
N THR A 129 -8.03 -9.91 -16.08
CA THR A 129 -8.77 -8.67 -16.32
C THR A 129 -9.31 -8.15 -14.99
N VAL A 130 -9.07 -6.88 -14.74
CA VAL A 130 -9.51 -6.19 -13.53
C VAL A 130 -10.46 -5.09 -13.95
N ASP A 131 -11.72 -5.20 -13.57
CA ASP A 131 -12.72 -4.17 -13.84
C ASP A 131 -12.63 -3.07 -12.79
N LEU A 132 -12.68 -1.83 -13.26
CA LEU A 132 -12.57 -0.62 -12.47
C LEU A 132 -13.94 0.07 -12.45
N SER A 133 -14.37 0.44 -11.25
CA SER A 133 -15.60 1.20 -11.01
C SER A 133 -15.28 2.60 -10.48
N ASP A 134 -16.26 3.50 -10.47
CA ASP A 134 -16.08 4.85 -9.89
C ASP A 134 -15.80 4.83 -8.38
N SER A 135 -16.12 3.71 -7.72
CA SER A 135 -15.76 3.45 -6.32
C SER A 135 -14.33 2.93 -6.14
N THR A 136 -13.60 2.64 -7.22
CA THR A 136 -12.22 2.19 -7.16
C THR A 136 -11.31 3.33 -6.72
N THR A 137 -10.62 3.14 -5.61
CA THR A 137 -9.63 4.12 -5.11
C THR A 137 -8.23 3.79 -5.61
N TYR A 138 -7.52 4.80 -6.11
CA TYR A 138 -6.15 4.65 -6.60
C TYR A 138 -5.17 5.34 -5.65
N ALA A 139 -4.08 4.64 -5.35
CA ALA A 139 -2.98 5.20 -4.60
C ALA A 139 -1.66 4.75 -5.21
N LYS A 140 -0.63 5.57 -5.08
CA LYS A 140 0.72 5.25 -5.53
C LYS A 140 1.65 5.23 -4.34
N ARG A 141 2.41 4.15 -4.22
CA ARG A 141 3.42 3.96 -3.20
C ARG A 141 4.80 4.05 -3.81
N ALA A 142 5.59 5.00 -3.34
CA ALA A 142 6.99 5.15 -3.70
C ALA A 142 7.89 4.91 -2.47
N PRO A 143 9.11 4.40 -2.63
CA PRO A 143 10.11 4.50 -1.58
C PRO A 143 10.38 5.99 -1.31
N ALA A 144 10.36 6.35 -0.04
CA ALA A 144 10.69 7.70 0.41
C ALA A 144 11.86 7.60 1.40
N SER A 145 12.50 8.71 1.69
CA SER A 145 13.56 8.78 2.68
C SER A 145 13.04 9.39 3.97
N ALA A 146 13.79 9.25 5.07
CA ALA A 146 13.42 9.87 6.33
C ALA A 146 13.40 11.42 6.25
N GLN A 147 14.06 12.02 5.26
CA GLN A 147 13.98 13.47 5.03
C GLN A 147 12.60 13.93 4.56
N GLU A 148 11.80 13.04 3.95
CA GLU A 148 10.42 13.33 3.53
C GLU A 148 9.43 13.38 4.70
N ILE A 149 9.86 12.94 5.88
CA ILE A 149 9.08 13.01 7.11
C ILE A 149 9.05 14.47 7.56
N ALA A 150 7.94 15.15 7.27
CA ALA A 150 7.72 16.55 7.59
C ALA A 150 6.44 16.75 8.39
N GLN A 151 6.41 17.82 9.18
CA GLN A 151 5.20 18.27 9.88
C GLN A 151 4.06 18.51 8.88
N GLY A 152 2.84 18.15 9.29
CA GLY A 152 1.64 18.31 8.46
C GLY A 152 1.37 17.13 7.51
N LYS A 153 2.31 16.19 7.35
CA LYS A 153 2.04 14.92 6.68
C LYS A 153 1.41 13.91 7.64
N CYS A 154 0.64 12.98 7.09
CA CYS A 154 0.14 11.83 7.80
C CYS A 154 1.17 10.71 7.80
N VAL A 155 1.35 10.07 8.95
CA VAL A 155 2.31 9.00 9.12
C VAL A 155 1.63 7.77 9.71
N THR A 156 1.98 6.62 9.16
CA THR A 156 1.71 5.32 9.74
C THR A 156 3.03 4.67 10.07
N ALA A 157 3.37 4.67 11.34
CA ALA A 157 4.57 4.03 11.88
C ALA A 157 4.23 2.65 12.42
N ARG A 158 5.02 1.65 12.03
CA ARG A 158 4.92 0.28 12.52
C ARG A 158 6.27 -0.17 13.05
N GLY A 159 6.25 -0.73 14.24
CA GLY A 159 7.41 -1.32 14.89
C GLY A 159 7.09 -1.58 16.35
N ASN A 160 8.10 -1.58 17.21
CA ASN A 160 8.00 -1.97 18.60
C ASN A 160 8.08 -0.77 19.54
N THR A 161 7.17 -0.69 20.50
CA THR A 161 7.26 0.30 21.59
C THR A 161 8.32 -0.13 22.59
N ASP A 162 9.24 0.77 22.92
CA ASP A 162 10.26 0.54 23.95
C ASP A 162 9.67 0.73 25.37
N GLY A 163 10.43 0.36 26.40
CA GLY A 163 10.00 0.49 27.81
C GLY A 163 9.77 1.94 28.26
N GLY A 164 10.34 2.93 27.56
CA GLY A 164 10.14 4.36 27.77
C GLY A 164 8.91 4.94 27.04
N GLY A 165 8.12 4.12 26.34
CA GLY A 165 6.91 4.56 25.65
C GLY A 165 7.12 5.19 24.27
N THR A 166 8.33 5.11 23.71
CA THR A 166 8.64 5.54 22.34
C THR A 166 8.47 4.37 21.38
N LEU A 167 7.73 4.58 20.29
CA LEU A 167 7.59 3.56 19.26
C LEU A 167 8.79 3.58 18.31
N GLN A 168 9.64 2.56 18.36
CA GLN A 168 10.71 2.37 17.39
C GLN A 168 10.10 1.83 16.10
N ALA A 169 10.04 2.67 15.07
CA ALA A 169 9.45 2.29 13.79
C ALA A 169 10.46 1.56 12.91
N ASP A 170 10.16 0.32 12.57
CA ASP A 170 10.85 -0.44 11.53
C ASP A 170 10.34 -0.06 10.13
N MET A 171 9.08 0.38 10.05
CA MET A 171 8.43 0.79 8.81
C MET A 171 7.62 2.07 9.01
N ILE A 172 7.81 3.02 8.11
CA ILE A 172 7.09 4.28 8.07
C ILE A 172 6.42 4.40 6.71
N SER A 173 5.12 4.66 6.73
CA SER A 173 4.34 5.01 5.54
C SER A 173 3.81 6.43 5.69
N LEU A 174 4.33 7.33 4.88
CA LEU A 174 3.90 8.72 4.78
C LEU A 174 2.72 8.84 3.81
N ARG A 175 1.85 9.80 4.07
CA ARG A 175 0.71 10.15 3.24
C ARG A 175 0.48 11.66 3.31
N PRO A 176 0.00 12.31 2.24
CA PRO A 176 -0.52 13.66 2.37
C PRO A 176 -1.72 13.66 3.32
N ALA A 177 -1.78 14.66 4.19
CA ALA A 177 -2.95 14.89 5.02
C ALA A 177 -4.07 15.49 4.16
N ASP A 178 -5.30 15.02 4.35
CA ASP A 178 -6.48 15.59 3.71
C ASP A 178 -7.10 16.59 4.69
N ASN A 179 -7.03 17.88 4.37
CA ASN A 179 -7.53 18.97 5.22
C ASN A 179 -7.05 18.88 6.69
N GLY A 180 -5.77 18.54 6.90
CA GLY A 180 -5.20 18.41 8.25
C GLY A 180 -5.71 17.19 9.03
N SER A 181 -6.42 16.28 8.37
CA SER A 181 -6.85 14.99 8.92
C SER A 181 -6.21 13.84 8.16
N CYS A 182 -5.84 12.80 8.90
CA CYS A 182 -5.43 11.55 8.28
C CYS A 182 -6.69 10.73 8.03
N PRO A 183 -7.09 10.54 6.75
CA PRO A 183 -8.26 9.71 6.47
C PRO A 183 -7.96 8.31 7.01
N SER A 184 -8.67 7.94 8.07
CA SER A 184 -8.64 6.58 8.58
C SER A 184 -9.04 5.68 7.42
N MET A 185 -8.22 4.68 7.14
CA MET A 185 -8.68 3.57 6.30
C MET A 185 -9.86 2.97 7.07
N LYS A 186 -11.10 3.36 6.71
CA LYS A 186 -12.30 2.66 7.12
C LYS A 186 -12.09 1.21 6.70
N HIS A 187 -11.84 0.35 7.69
CA HIS A 187 -11.80 -1.09 7.56
C HIS A 187 -13.21 -1.63 7.35
#